data_AF-A0A2L1TY98-F1
#
_entry.id   AF-A0A2L1TY98-F1
#
_cell.length_a   1.000
_cell.length_b   1.000
_cell.length_c   1.000
_cell.angle_alpha   90.00
_cell.angle_beta   90.00
_cell.angle_gamma   90.00
#
_symmetry.space_group_name_H-M   'P 1'
#
loop_
_entity.id
_entity.type
_entity.pdbx_description
1 polymer ?
#
loop_
_entity_poly.entity_id
_entity_poly.type
_entity_poly.pdbx_seq_one_letter_code
_entity_poly.pdbx_strand_id
1 'polypeptide(L)'
;MYWASTILLVHELHTEKQKNAFLYKAPLRKGGQLSNGTIEYIYRVLKNILERSKEWGLIKVNPIVGVKKPKVEQPEIEFYDDNEAKEVITALNEEPRKWRLFILGSMIGGFRRGELLALE
;
A
#
# COMPACT_ATOMS: atom_id res chain seq x y z
N MET A 1 35.76 26.58 -16.29
CA MET A 1 34.52 27.17 -15.73
C MET A 1 33.25 26.35 -16.04
N TYR A 2 33.35 25.14 -16.62
CA TYR A 2 32.17 24.32 -17.00
C TYR A 2 31.75 23.26 -15.97
N TRP A 3 32.60 22.95 -14.99
CA TRP A 3 32.36 21.86 -14.04
C TRP A 3 31.34 22.20 -12.93
N ALA A 4 31.16 23.49 -12.60
CA ALA A 4 30.14 23.92 -11.64
C ALA A 4 28.73 23.88 -12.23
N SER A 5 28.59 24.15 -13.53
CA SER A 5 27.29 24.17 -14.21
C SER A 5 26.69 22.78 -14.34
N THR A 6 27.50 21.74 -14.56
CA THR A 6 27.02 20.35 -14.69
C THR A 6 26.52 19.80 -13.36
N ILE A 7 27.19 20.15 -12.25
CA ILE A 7 26.80 19.71 -10.89
C ILE A 7 25.49 20.39 -10.47
N LEU A 8 25.33 21.68 -10.76
CA LEU A 8 24.06 22.40 -10.54
C LEU A 8 22.91 21.78 -11.33
N LEU A 9 23.14 21.43 -12.61
CA LEU A 9 22.12 20.83 -13.47
C LEU A 9 21.69 19.44 -12.99
N VAL A 10 22.64 18.61 -12.51
CA VAL A 10 22.33 17.27 -11.97
C VAL A 10 21.58 17.36 -10.64
N HIS A 11 21.96 18.30 -9.76
CA HIS A 11 21.24 18.53 -8.50
C HIS A 11 19.81 19.03 -8.75
N GLU A 12 19.64 19.94 -9.71
CA GLU A 12 18.35 20.51 -10.08
C GLU A 12 17.41 19.47 -10.71
N LEU A 13 17.95 18.60 -11.59
CA LEU A 13 17.22 17.47 -12.16
C LEU A 13 16.82 16.42 -11.10
N HIS A 14 17.63 16.20 -10.07
CA HIS A 14 17.29 15.27 -8.98
C HIS A 14 16.15 15.84 -8.12
N THR A 15 16.17 17.15 -7.83
CA THR A 15 15.07 17.81 -7.12
C THR A 15 13.77 17.89 -7.92
N GLU A 16 13.83 18.05 -9.25
CA GLU A 16 12.66 18.01 -10.13
C GLU A 16 12.05 16.60 -10.22
N LYS A 17 12.85 15.54 -10.34
CA LYS A 17 12.34 14.17 -10.30
C LYS A 17 11.66 13.83 -8.97
N GLN A 18 12.24 14.28 -7.85
CA GLN A 18 11.65 14.09 -6.51
C GLN A 18 10.33 14.86 -6.36
N LYS A 19 10.25 16.11 -6.86
CA LYS A 19 9.01 16.89 -6.90
C LYS A 19 7.94 16.23 -7.77
N ASN A 20 8.31 15.75 -8.96
CA ASN A 20 7.38 15.11 -9.89
C ASN A 20 6.92 13.71 -9.42
N ALA A 21 7.74 12.97 -8.68
CA ALA A 21 7.35 11.73 -8.01
C ALA A 21 6.36 11.99 -6.85
N PHE A 22 6.54 13.10 -6.11
CA PHE A 22 5.58 13.55 -5.09
C PHE A 22 4.26 14.06 -5.70
N LEU A 23 4.27 14.47 -6.97
CA LEU A 23 3.08 14.85 -7.74
C LEU A 23 2.28 13.66 -8.28
N TYR A 24 2.61 12.41 -7.91
CA TYR A 24 1.69 11.27 -8.04
C TYR A 24 0.57 11.40 -6.99
N LYS A 25 -0.24 12.45 -7.15
CA LYS A 25 -1.50 12.66 -6.46
C LYS A 25 -2.38 11.46 -6.83
N ALA A 26 -2.59 10.55 -5.88
CA ALA A 26 -3.76 9.68 -5.92
C ALA A 26 -4.96 10.59 -6.26
N PRO A 27 -5.77 10.28 -7.27
CA PRO A 27 -6.86 11.17 -7.67
C PRO A 27 -7.74 11.39 -6.45
N LEU A 28 -7.74 12.61 -5.92
CA LEU A 28 -8.69 13.03 -4.90
C LEU A 28 -10.07 12.86 -5.54
N ARG A 29 -10.77 11.78 -5.18
CA ARG A 29 -12.11 11.47 -5.70
C ARG A 29 -12.99 12.70 -5.52
N LYS A 30 -13.38 13.34 -6.63
CA LYS A 30 -14.34 14.45 -6.63
C LYS A 30 -15.65 13.94 -6.00
N GLY A 31 -16.06 14.52 -4.87
CA GLY A 31 -17.45 14.39 -4.38
C GLY A 31 -17.71 13.54 -3.14
N GLY A 32 -16.73 13.31 -2.23
CA GLY A 32 -17.02 12.72 -0.91
C GLY A 32 -17.55 11.28 -0.90
N GLN A 33 -17.56 10.62 -2.06
CA GLN A 33 -18.06 9.26 -2.21
C GLN A 33 -16.99 8.26 -1.77
N LEU A 34 -17.31 7.45 -0.78
CA LEU A 34 -16.44 6.40 -0.27
C LEU A 34 -16.23 5.30 -1.32
N SER A 35 -15.05 4.69 -1.33
CA SER A 35 -14.79 3.53 -2.19
C SER A 35 -15.63 2.34 -1.75
N ASN A 36 -16.01 1.45 -2.68
CA ASN A 36 -16.73 0.21 -2.35
C ASN A 36 -15.96 -0.62 -1.30
N GLY A 37 -14.63 -0.68 -1.38
CA GLY A 37 -13.78 -1.32 -0.38
C GLY A 37 -13.87 -0.67 1.00
N THR A 38 -13.94 0.66 1.05
CA THR A 38 -14.14 1.41 2.31
C THR A 38 -15.52 1.14 2.91
N ILE A 39 -16.57 1.10 2.07
CA ILE A 39 -17.94 0.79 2.51
C ILE A 39 -18.03 -0.64 3.05
N GLU A 40 -17.42 -1.62 2.37
CA GLU A 40 -17.35 -3.01 2.87
C GLU A 40 -16.57 -3.10 4.18
N TYR A 41 -15.47 -2.36 4.31
CA TYR A 41 -14.69 -2.29 5.54
C TYR A 41 -15.54 -1.77 6.70
N ILE A 42 -16.24 -0.64 6.51
CA ILE A 42 -17.14 -0.06 7.52
C ILE A 42 -18.23 -1.07 7.89
N TYR A 43 -18.87 -1.70 6.91
CA TYR A 43 -19.87 -2.74 7.14
C TYR A 43 -19.32 -3.88 8.01
N ARG A 44 -18.11 -4.37 7.70
CA ARG A 44 -17.46 -5.45 8.47
C ARG A 44 -17.17 -5.02 9.91
N VAL A 45 -16.67 -3.82 10.12
CA VAL A 45 -16.39 -3.27 11.46
C VAL A 45 -17.67 -3.14 12.27
N LEU A 46 -18.72 -2.52 11.71
CA LEU A 46 -20.01 -2.36 12.36
C LEU A 46 -20.65 -3.71 12.71
N LYS A 47 -20.57 -4.68 11.78
CA LYS A 47 -21.08 -6.03 12.03
C LYS A 47 -20.42 -6.66 13.26
N ASN A 48 -19.09 -6.60 13.34
CA ASN A 48 -18.34 -7.19 14.45
C ASN A 48 -18.66 -6.50 15.78
N ILE A 49 -18.73 -5.17 15.80
CA ILE A 49 -19.03 -4.41 17.03
C ILE A 49 -20.44 -4.70 17.52
N LEU A 50 -21.43 -4.69 16.63
CA LEU A 50 -22.84 -4.91 17.00
C LEU A 50 -23.11 -6.36 17.40
N GLU A 51 -22.44 -7.32 16.77
CA GLU A 51 -22.53 -8.73 17.19
C GLU A 51 -21.97 -8.90 18.60
N ARG A 52 -20.78 -8.34 18.87
CA ARG A 52 -20.18 -8.34 20.21
C ARG A 52 -21.06 -7.66 21.25
N SER A 53 -21.70 -6.55 20.87
CA SER A 53 -22.60 -5.81 21.76
C SER A 53 -23.85 -6.62 22.13
N LYS A 54 -24.35 -7.44 21.19
CA LYS A 54 -25.45 -8.37 21.44
C LYS A 54 -25.00 -9.53 22.33
N GLU A 55 -23.83 -10.11 22.08
CA GLU A 55 -23.24 -11.18 22.91
C GLU A 55 -23.05 -10.73 24.37
N TRP A 56 -22.63 -9.48 24.58
CA TRP A 56 -22.50 -8.88 25.91
C TRP A 56 -23.81 -8.42 26.54
N GLY A 57 -24.94 -8.56 25.83
CA GLY A 57 -26.26 -8.16 26.32
C GLY A 57 -26.49 -6.65 26.39
N LEU A 58 -25.62 -5.83 25.76
CA LEU A 58 -25.80 -4.37 25.70
C LEU A 58 -26.98 -3.96 24.81
N ILE A 59 -27.26 -4.77 23.77
CA ILE A 59 -28.40 -4.59 22.87
C ILE A 59 -29.18 -5.90 22.75
N LYS A 60 -30.51 -5.80 22.64
CA LYS A 60 -31.39 -6.99 22.50
C LYS A 60 -31.32 -7.61 21.10
N VAL A 61 -31.22 -6.75 20.08
CA VAL A 61 -31.25 -7.13 18.67
C VAL A 61 -30.14 -6.40 17.94
N ASN A 62 -29.38 -7.11 17.09
CA ASN A 62 -28.36 -6.50 16.26
C ASN A 62 -29.04 -5.83 15.04
N PRO A 63 -28.95 -4.49 14.89
CA PRO A 63 -29.64 -3.76 13.82
C PRO A 63 -29.05 -4.01 12.42
N ILE A 64 -27.85 -4.60 12.33
CA ILE A 64 -27.23 -4.91 11.03
C ILE A 64 -27.77 -6.20 10.40
N VAL A 65 -28.55 -6.99 11.16
CA VAL A 65 -29.16 -8.22 10.68
C VAL A 65 -30.16 -7.88 9.57
N GLY A 66 -29.92 -8.41 8.37
CA GLY A 66 -30.73 -8.13 7.18
C GLY A 66 -30.14 -7.09 6.22
N VAL A 67 -29.09 -6.37 6.63
CA VAL A 67 -28.35 -5.49 5.70
C VAL A 67 -27.53 -6.34 4.74
N LYS A 68 -27.70 -6.13 3.43
CA LYS A 68 -26.94 -6.85 2.40
C LYS A 68 -25.47 -6.46 2.46
N LYS A 69 -24.58 -7.46 2.44
CA LYS A 69 -23.14 -7.23 2.36
C LYS A 69 -22.80 -6.46 1.07
N PRO A 70 -22.07 -5.33 1.14
CA PRO A 70 -21.57 -4.63 -0.04
C PRO A 70 -20.70 -5.57 -0.89
N LYS A 71 -20.92 -5.59 -2.21
CA LYS A 71 -20.05 -6.31 -3.14
C LYS A 71 -18.87 -5.43 -3.48
N VAL A 72 -17.68 -5.99 -3.36
CA VAL A 72 -16.43 -5.34 -3.78
C VAL A 72 -15.84 -6.19 -4.87
N GLU A 73 -15.71 -5.61 -6.05
CA GLU A 73 -14.91 -6.19 -7.12
C GLU A 73 -13.45 -6.07 -6.69
N GLN A 74 -12.75 -7.20 -6.67
CA GLN A 74 -11.32 -7.19 -6.41
C GLN A 74 -10.64 -6.76 -7.71
N PRO A 75 -9.80 -5.70 -7.68
CA PRO A 75 -9.01 -5.37 -8.84
C PRO A 75 -8.08 -6.52 -9.16
N GLU A 76 -7.87 -6.76 -10.44
CA GLU A 76 -6.83 -7.67 -10.90
C GLU A 76 -5.48 -7.11 -10.46
N ILE A 77 -4.68 -7.94 -9.80
CA ILE A 77 -3.35 -7.57 -9.33
C ILE A 77 -2.38 -8.07 -10.39
N GLU A 78 -1.58 -7.15 -10.95
CA GLU A 78 -0.47 -7.52 -11.82
C GLU A 78 0.66 -8.11 -10.98
N PHE A 79 1.16 -9.26 -11.42
CA PHE A 79 2.28 -9.96 -10.79
C PHE A 79 3.51 -9.82 -11.68
N TYR A 80 4.68 -9.77 -11.05
CA TYR A 80 5.94 -9.78 -11.79
C TYR A 80 6.11 -11.09 -12.54
N ASP A 81 6.57 -10.98 -13.78
CA ASP A 81 7.11 -12.11 -14.52
C ASP A 81 8.56 -12.43 -14.10
N ASP A 82 9.10 -13.55 -14.58
CA ASP A 82 10.45 -14.01 -14.24
C ASP A 82 11.55 -13.03 -14.68
N ASN A 83 11.34 -12.26 -15.74
CA ASN A 83 12.31 -11.30 -16.25
C ASN A 83 12.26 -10.00 -15.43
N GLU A 84 11.06 -9.49 -15.16
CA GLU A 84 10.83 -8.34 -14.29
C GLU A 84 11.39 -8.60 -12.89
N ALA A 85 11.20 -9.81 -12.34
CA ALA A 85 11.77 -10.18 -11.05
C ALA A 85 13.31 -10.12 -11.05
N LYS A 86 13.96 -10.55 -12.14
CA LYS A 86 15.43 -10.47 -12.28
C LYS A 86 15.92 -9.04 -12.42
N GLU A 87 15.18 -8.20 -13.13
CA GLU A 87 15.48 -6.77 -13.27
C GLU A 87 15.41 -6.08 -11.91
N VAL A 88 14.37 -6.34 -11.12
CA VAL A 88 14.24 -5.84 -9.75
C VAL A 88 15.41 -6.28 -8.88
N ILE A 89 15.77 -7.56 -8.90
CA ILE A 89 16.90 -8.09 -8.10
C ILE A 89 18.22 -7.42 -8.52
N THR A 90 18.40 -7.18 -9.81
CA THR A 90 19.61 -6.53 -10.34
C THR A 90 19.68 -5.07 -9.89
N ALA A 91 18.58 -4.32 -9.97
CA ALA A 91 18.49 -2.94 -9.50
C ALA A 91 18.76 -2.82 -7.98
N LEU A 92 18.30 -3.78 -7.18
CA LEU A 92 18.54 -3.79 -5.72
C LEU A 92 20.02 -3.91 -5.33
N ASN A 93 20.92 -4.30 -6.24
CA ASN A 93 22.35 -4.36 -5.98
C ASN A 93 22.99 -2.97 -5.84
N GLU A 94 22.36 -1.93 -6.34
CA GLU A 94 22.82 -0.54 -6.20
C GLU A 94 22.28 0.11 -4.91
N GLU A 95 21.22 -0.45 -4.34
CA GLU A 95 20.54 0.08 -3.16
C GLU A 95 21.26 -0.26 -1.84
N PRO A 96 21.08 0.57 -0.78
CA PRO A 96 21.61 0.29 0.55
C PRO A 96 21.19 -1.08 1.08
N ARG A 97 22.09 -1.72 1.86
CA ARG A 97 21.89 -3.08 2.42
C ARG A 97 20.54 -3.27 3.12
N LYS A 98 20.04 -2.26 3.84
CA LYS A 98 18.74 -2.32 4.52
C LYS A 98 17.59 -2.58 3.54
N TRP A 99 17.50 -1.78 2.48
CA TRP A 99 16.42 -1.91 1.48
C TRP A 99 16.56 -3.18 0.65
N ARG A 100 17.79 -3.53 0.29
CA ARG A 100 18.10 -4.78 -0.40
C ARG A 100 17.63 -5.99 0.41
N LEU A 101 17.98 -6.07 1.69
CA LEU A 101 17.59 -7.18 2.56
C LEU A 101 16.06 -7.25 2.72
N PHE A 102 15.42 -6.09 2.90
CA PHE A 102 13.97 -6.01 3.07
C PHE A 102 13.23 -6.57 1.85
N ILE A 103 13.60 -6.10 0.65
CA ILE A 103 12.89 -6.46 -0.57
C ILE A 103 13.21 -7.90 -0.98
N LEU A 104 14.49 -8.30 -0.95
CA LEU A 104 14.87 -9.69 -1.25
C LEU A 104 14.28 -10.69 -0.25
N GLY A 105 14.23 -10.34 1.04
CA GLY A 105 13.59 -11.17 2.05
C GLY A 105 12.10 -11.38 1.78
N SER A 106 11.41 -10.36 1.30
CA SER A 106 10.00 -10.50 0.89
C SER A 106 9.84 -11.33 -0.39
N MET A 107 10.71 -11.14 -1.40
CA MET A 107 10.60 -11.81 -2.70
C MET A 107 11.00 -13.29 -2.65
N ILE A 108 12.13 -13.60 -1.99
CA ILE A 108 12.70 -14.95 -1.97
C ILE A 108 12.22 -15.72 -0.74
N GLY A 109 12.16 -15.05 0.41
CA GLY A 109 11.75 -15.65 1.69
C GLY A 109 10.25 -15.66 1.93
N GLY A 110 9.47 -14.92 1.14
CA GLY A 110 8.03 -14.79 1.33
C GLY A 110 7.65 -14.06 2.62
N PHE A 111 8.58 -13.34 3.26
CA PHE A 111 8.33 -12.68 4.52
C PHE A 111 7.37 -11.50 4.36
N ARG A 112 6.41 -11.40 5.26
CA ARG A 112 5.56 -10.20 5.34
C ARG A 112 6.34 -9.04 5.92
N ARG A 113 5.95 -7.82 5.56
CA ARG A 113 6.56 -6.57 6.06
C ARG A 113 6.79 -6.56 7.58
N GLY A 114 5.85 -7.07 8.37
CA GLY A 114 5.96 -7.12 9.83
C GLY A 114 6.98 -8.14 10.34
N GLU A 115 7.18 -9.25 9.64
CA GLU A 115 8.17 -10.27 9.98
C GLU A 115 9.59 -9.74 9.70
N LEU A 116 9.76 -9.01 8.59
CA LEU A 116 11.04 -8.37 8.25
C LEU A 116 11.43 -7.25 9.23
N LEU A 117 10.45 -6.50 9.74
CA LEU A 117 10.71 -5.47 10.75
C LEU A 117 11.15 -6.03 12.10
N ALA A 118 10.79 -7.29 12.41
CA ALA A 118 11.23 -7.95 13.64
C ALA A 118 12.66 -8.50 13.56
N LEU A 119 13.25 -8.53 12.35
CA LEU A 119 14.62 -8.98 12.11
C LEU A 119 15.67 -7.86 12.22
N GLU A 120 15.25 -6.59 12.23
CA GLU A 120 16.11 -5.42 12.43
C GLU A 120 16.37 -5.16 13.92
#